data_AF-A0A381QPZ4-F1
#
_entry.id   AF-A0A381QPZ4-F1
#
_cell.length_a   1.000
_cell.length_b   1.000
_cell.length_c   1.000
_cell.angle_alpha   90.00
_cell.angle_beta   90.00
_cell.angle_gamma   90.00
#
_symmetry.space_group_name_H-M   'P 1'
#
loop_
_entity.id
_entity.type
_entity.pdbx_description
1 polymer ?
#
loop_
_entity_poly.entity_id
_entity_poly.type
_entity_poly.pdbx_seq_one_letter_code
_entity_poly.pdbx_strand_id
1 'polypeptide(L)'
;VFALRLIEYPMPTGSRDADVLLTWILDSMGLIGRKSYQWSGDEQQGALHRIVRGALLVDPLRGWDTRDLGDASGLSHTGTHHQMTKLRSCGLVSTEVDGKWHVHVLRGGSMSAAVGLVSVQARATLELRVSELAGLVQPSDTRMGVQAEEEEVSFAISIAEPGARREGHDAIDALVADLGLNGERSRDDDRLVRELLCELASNERPMTILALAERFSESRSRAQRAVERMRSAALVERVPMVDRISQDVYAGLMRQHSGRGEEWLMSRGGLGRLDESVSKALLAGAKKGSLNIEKVQAILAPVPIEGQRILLNTLGGRMPFGIRLAGANGAQVAERVMRQADRTLRRLRTVAQRLDEALAG
;
A
#
# COMPACT_ATOMS: atom_id res chain seq x y z
N VAL A 1 17.07 5.68 16.45
CA VAL A 1 15.62 5.47 16.21
C VAL A 1 15.51 4.48 15.08
N PHE A 2 14.80 3.37 15.33
CA PHE A 2 14.56 2.34 14.33
C PHE A 2 13.62 2.85 13.24
N ALA A 3 13.97 2.56 11.99
CA ALA A 3 13.17 2.89 10.82
C ALA A 3 13.42 1.87 9.70
N LEU A 4 12.36 1.21 9.25
CA LEU A 4 12.35 0.22 8.19
C LEU A 4 11.25 0.56 7.19
N ARG A 5 11.52 0.45 5.88
CA ARG A 5 10.46 0.40 4.88
C ARG A 5 10.28 -1.04 4.43
N LEU A 6 9.11 -1.61 4.66
CA LEU A 6 8.81 -2.97 4.26
C LEU A 6 8.05 -2.95 2.94
N ILE A 7 8.55 -3.65 1.93
CA ILE A 7 7.94 -3.74 0.60
C ILE A 7 7.84 -5.22 0.21
N GLU A 8 6.65 -5.62 -0.20
CA GLU A 8 6.40 -6.97 -0.69
C GLU A 8 6.80 -7.10 -2.15
N TYR A 9 7.79 -7.98 -2.40
CA TYR A 9 8.12 -8.47 -3.72
C TYR A 9 7.81 -9.97 -3.83
N PRO A 10 7.56 -10.47 -5.06
CA PRO A 10 7.59 -11.90 -5.33
C PRO A 10 8.91 -12.50 -4.88
N MET A 11 8.88 -13.66 -4.20
CA MET A 11 10.11 -14.31 -3.76
C MET A 11 10.97 -14.77 -4.94
N PRO A 12 12.31 -14.70 -4.85
CA PRO A 12 13.23 -15.24 -5.84
C PRO A 12 13.29 -16.77 -5.69
N THR A 13 12.19 -17.44 -6.03
CA THR A 13 11.99 -18.86 -5.78
C THR A 13 12.97 -19.68 -6.61
N GLY A 14 13.74 -20.56 -5.96
CA GLY A 14 14.73 -21.42 -6.60
C GLY A 14 16.11 -20.80 -6.80
N SER A 15 16.27 -19.48 -6.59
CA SER A 15 17.61 -18.87 -6.65
C SER A 15 18.47 -19.29 -5.45
N ARG A 16 19.74 -19.60 -5.73
CA ARG A 16 20.84 -19.75 -4.76
C ARG A 16 21.96 -18.74 -4.98
N ASP A 17 21.75 -17.79 -5.89
CA ASP A 17 22.72 -16.73 -6.16
C ASP A 17 22.67 -15.71 -5.01
N ALA A 18 23.79 -15.59 -4.29
CA ALA A 18 23.91 -14.70 -3.14
C ALA A 18 23.61 -13.24 -3.48
N ASP A 19 23.99 -12.76 -4.67
CA ASP A 19 23.80 -11.37 -5.08
C ASP A 19 22.33 -11.10 -5.41
N VAL A 20 21.63 -12.07 -6.01
CA VAL A 20 20.17 -12.01 -6.25
C VAL A 20 19.40 -12.00 -4.92
N LEU A 21 19.75 -12.90 -3.99
CA LEU A 21 19.09 -13.00 -2.69
C LEU A 21 19.32 -11.74 -1.85
N LEU A 22 20.55 -11.22 -1.82
CA LEU A 22 20.89 -10.00 -1.11
C LEU A 22 20.19 -8.78 -1.71
N THR A 23 20.18 -8.64 -3.03
CA THR A 23 19.45 -7.54 -3.71
C THR A 23 17.98 -7.57 -3.33
N TRP A 24 17.34 -8.75 -3.36
CA TRP A 24 15.94 -8.89 -2.99
C TRP A 24 15.67 -8.51 -1.52
N ILE A 25 16.56 -8.87 -0.59
CA ILE A 25 16.44 -8.47 0.83
C ILE A 25 16.51 -6.95 0.96
N LEU A 26 17.51 -6.32 0.36
CA LEU A 26 17.70 -4.87 0.43
C LEU A 26 16.54 -4.10 -0.23
N ASP A 27 16.02 -4.58 -1.36
CA ASP A 27 14.84 -4.02 -2.02
C ASP A 27 13.59 -4.15 -1.15
N SER A 28 13.36 -5.33 -0.56
CA SER A 28 12.21 -5.59 0.32
C SER A 28 12.26 -4.78 1.61
N MET A 29 13.45 -4.34 2.03
CA MET A 29 13.67 -3.41 3.14
C MET A 29 13.70 -1.93 2.70
N GLY A 30 13.39 -1.66 1.43
CA GLY A 30 13.31 -0.30 0.86
C GLY A 30 14.63 0.46 0.91
N LEU A 31 15.76 -0.26 0.96
CA LEU A 31 17.09 0.31 1.13
C LEU A 31 17.73 0.75 -0.19
N ILE A 32 17.29 0.15 -1.30
CA ILE A 32 17.71 0.50 -2.66
C ILE A 32 16.59 1.33 -3.31
N GLY A 33 16.95 2.44 -3.95
CA GLY A 33 15.98 3.30 -4.63
C GLY A 33 15.47 2.69 -5.95
N ARG A 34 14.24 3.02 -6.36
CA ARG A 34 13.50 2.49 -7.54
C ARG A 34 14.21 2.54 -8.91
N LYS A 35 15.44 3.05 -9.03
CA LYS A 35 16.16 3.18 -10.31
C LYS A 35 16.86 1.90 -10.79
N SER A 36 16.89 0.82 -10.02
CA SER A 36 17.66 -0.40 -10.36
C SER A 36 16.98 -1.37 -11.34
N TYR A 37 15.70 -1.15 -11.73
CA TYR A 37 14.98 -2.08 -12.62
C TYR A 37 15.20 -1.84 -14.14
N GLN A 38 16.09 -0.93 -14.54
CA GLN A 38 16.48 -0.80 -15.96
C GLN A 38 17.77 -1.58 -16.26
N TRP A 39 17.54 -2.75 -16.86
CA TRP A 39 18.45 -3.66 -17.57
C TRP A 39 19.67 -2.97 -18.23
N SER A 40 20.89 -3.28 -17.77
CA SER A 40 22.05 -3.69 -18.62
C SER A 40 23.32 -3.92 -17.77
N GLY A 41 23.87 -5.16 -17.79
CA GLY A 41 25.31 -5.49 -17.70
C GLY A 41 26.13 -5.01 -16.50
N ASP A 42 26.59 -5.95 -15.68
CA ASP A 42 27.83 -6.01 -14.85
C ASP A 42 28.34 -4.79 -14.02
N GLU A 43 27.74 -3.60 -14.05
CA GLU A 43 28.18 -2.42 -13.29
C GLU A 43 27.21 -1.95 -12.19
N GLN A 44 26.08 -2.63 -11.96
CA GLN A 44 24.94 -2.03 -11.24
C GLN A 44 24.63 -2.61 -9.85
N GLN A 45 25.64 -3.07 -9.10
CA GLN A 45 25.45 -3.33 -7.67
C GLN A 45 25.47 -2.00 -6.88
N GLY A 46 24.35 -1.66 -6.25
CA GLY A 46 24.21 -0.43 -5.45
C GLY A 46 25.17 -0.38 -4.25
N ALA A 47 25.48 0.82 -3.76
CA ALA A 47 26.44 1.05 -2.67
C ALA A 47 26.22 0.14 -1.44
N LEU A 48 24.97 -0.07 -1.03
CA LEU A 48 24.63 -0.97 0.08
C LEU A 48 24.89 -2.43 -0.22
N HIS A 49 24.62 -2.87 -1.45
CA HIS A 49 24.93 -4.22 -1.88
C HIS A 49 26.44 -4.46 -1.75
N ARG A 50 27.27 -3.56 -2.29
CA ARG A 50 28.74 -3.69 -2.20
C ARG A 50 29.25 -3.70 -0.76
N ILE A 51 28.74 -2.83 0.10
CA ILE A 51 29.09 -2.84 1.54
C ILE A 51 28.75 -4.18 2.18
N VAL A 52 27.52 -4.67 1.99
CA VAL A 52 27.07 -5.88 2.66
C VAL A 52 27.80 -7.11 2.11
N ARG A 53 27.92 -7.22 0.79
CA ARG A 53 28.54 -8.36 0.10
C ARG A 53 30.06 -8.42 0.25
N GLY A 54 30.73 -7.27 0.17
CA GLY A 54 32.20 -7.16 0.17
C GLY A 54 32.82 -7.03 1.56
N ALA A 55 32.03 -6.73 2.59
CA ALA A 55 32.52 -6.60 3.96
C ALA A 55 31.65 -7.35 4.97
N LEU A 56 30.41 -6.91 5.20
CA LEU A 56 29.59 -7.39 6.33
C LEU A 56 29.23 -8.88 6.26
N LEU A 57 29.19 -9.48 5.08
CA LEU A 57 28.97 -10.93 4.91
C LEU A 57 30.27 -11.73 4.82
N VAL A 58 31.41 -11.07 4.55
CA VAL A 58 32.72 -11.73 4.48
C VAL A 58 33.21 -12.10 5.87
N ASP A 59 33.12 -11.14 6.79
CA ASP A 59 33.38 -11.38 8.22
C ASP A 59 32.38 -10.59 9.06
N PRO A 60 31.24 -11.22 9.42
CA PRO A 60 30.12 -10.54 10.08
C PRO A 60 30.43 -9.88 11.41
N LEU A 61 31.45 -10.37 12.14
CA LEU A 61 31.77 -9.94 13.51
C LEU A 61 33.15 -9.28 13.66
N ARG A 62 33.94 -9.16 12.59
CA ARG A 62 35.27 -8.50 12.60
C ARG A 62 35.28 -7.11 13.25
N GLY A 63 34.20 -6.35 13.09
CA GLY A 63 34.16 -4.94 13.39
C GLY A 63 34.78 -4.11 12.27
N TRP A 64 33.93 -3.49 11.47
CA TRP A 64 34.32 -2.72 10.30
C TRP A 64 34.21 -1.22 10.58
N ASP A 65 35.30 -0.47 10.46
CA ASP A 65 35.24 0.99 10.53
C ASP A 65 34.82 1.61 9.17
N THR A 66 34.59 2.92 9.13
CA THR A 66 34.14 3.60 7.90
C THR A 66 35.20 3.57 6.78
N ARG A 67 36.49 3.47 7.12
CA ARG A 67 37.58 3.38 6.16
C ARG A 67 37.63 1.99 5.54
N ASP A 68 37.65 0.95 6.35
CA ASP A 68 37.64 -0.45 5.90
C ASP A 68 36.44 -0.72 4.99
N LEU A 69 35.26 -0.20 5.37
CA LEU A 69 34.06 -0.30 4.54
C LEU A 69 34.18 0.47 3.22
N GLY A 70 34.81 1.66 3.24
CA GLY A 70 35.09 2.44 2.03
C GLY A 70 36.02 1.70 1.08
N ASP A 71 37.10 1.13 1.60
CA ASP A 71 38.10 0.37 0.86
C ASP A 71 37.48 -0.91 0.26
N ALA A 72 36.66 -1.64 1.02
CA ALA A 72 35.99 -2.86 0.56
C ALA A 72 34.87 -2.62 -0.46
N SER A 73 34.21 -1.45 -0.43
CA SER A 73 33.03 -1.15 -1.27
C SER A 73 33.28 -0.14 -2.39
N GLY A 74 34.49 0.43 -2.46
CA GLY A 74 34.87 1.48 -3.40
C GLY A 74 34.06 2.76 -3.22
N LEU A 75 33.68 3.09 -1.97
CA LEU A 75 32.87 4.28 -1.64
C LEU A 75 33.71 5.33 -0.92
N SER A 76 33.36 6.60 -1.12
CA SER A 76 33.91 7.69 -0.32
C SER A 76 33.47 7.59 1.13
N HIS A 77 34.26 8.15 2.05
CA HIS A 77 33.94 8.18 3.48
C HIS A 77 32.51 8.71 3.77
N THR A 78 32.11 9.81 3.13
CA THR A 78 30.77 10.38 3.25
C THR A 78 29.69 9.44 2.69
N GLY A 79 29.96 8.78 1.56
CA GLY A 79 29.06 7.80 0.96
C GLY A 79 28.83 6.61 1.87
N THR A 80 29.91 6.06 2.45
CA THR A 80 29.87 4.97 3.43
C THR A 80 29.07 5.37 4.66
N HIS A 81 29.35 6.53 5.27
CA HIS A 81 28.63 6.99 6.45
C HIS A 81 27.11 7.11 6.22
N HIS A 82 26.70 7.61 5.06
CA HIS A 82 25.29 7.71 4.70
C HIS A 82 24.63 6.31 4.59
N GLN A 83 25.30 5.34 3.95
CA GLN A 83 24.78 3.98 3.85
C GLN A 83 24.73 3.27 5.22
N MET A 84 25.75 3.46 6.06
CA MET A 84 25.77 2.89 7.41
C MET A 84 24.66 3.43 8.30
N THR A 85 24.28 4.70 8.11
CA THR A 85 23.13 5.27 8.80
C THR A 85 21.83 4.54 8.45
N LYS A 86 21.64 4.14 7.19
CA LYS A 86 20.46 3.35 6.77
C LYS A 86 20.47 1.94 7.33
N LEU A 87 21.61 1.24 7.25
CA LEU A 87 21.75 -0.12 7.80
C LEU A 87 21.58 -0.17 9.31
N ARG A 88 22.05 0.87 10.01
CA ARG A 88 21.85 1.04 11.45
C ARG A 88 20.39 1.37 11.76
N SER A 89 19.75 2.27 11.00
CA SER A 89 18.35 2.65 11.27
C SER A 89 17.38 1.49 11.05
N CYS A 90 17.58 0.67 10.01
CA CYS A 90 16.74 -0.51 9.78
C CYS A 90 17.11 -1.70 10.68
N GLY A 91 18.15 -1.57 11.49
CA GLY A 91 18.55 -2.56 12.49
C GLY A 91 19.30 -3.77 11.93
N LEU A 92 19.85 -3.72 10.71
CA LEU A 92 20.74 -4.77 10.21
C LEU A 92 22.14 -4.71 10.83
N VAL A 93 22.60 -3.50 11.14
CA VAL A 93 23.95 -3.25 11.67
C VAL A 93 23.87 -2.68 13.07
N SER A 94 24.74 -3.15 13.96
CA SER A 94 25.03 -2.51 15.24
C SER A 94 26.31 -1.70 15.14
N THR A 95 26.37 -0.62 15.92
CA THR A 95 27.55 0.24 16.01
C THR A 95 28.01 0.29 17.44
N GLU A 96 29.29 0.02 17.65
CA GLU A 96 30.00 0.29 18.89
C GLU A 96 30.95 1.48 18.68
N VAL A 97 31.19 2.24 19.75
CA VAL A 97 32.17 3.33 19.74
C VAL A 97 33.43 2.81 20.43
N ASP A 98 34.48 2.56 19.64
CA ASP A 98 35.80 2.23 20.16
C ASP A 98 36.70 3.48 20.07
N GLY A 99 36.86 4.16 21.20
CA GLY A 99 37.55 5.45 21.27
C GLY A 99 36.87 6.53 20.43
N LYS A 100 37.50 6.91 19.31
CA LYS A 100 36.96 7.91 18.35
C LYS A 100 36.31 7.28 17.11
N TRP A 101 36.34 5.95 17.00
CA TRP A 101 35.92 5.25 15.80
C TRP A 101 34.58 4.56 16.01
N HIS A 102 33.73 4.62 14.99
CA HIS A 102 32.52 3.83 14.92
C HIS A 102 32.84 2.50 14.27
N VAL A 103 32.64 1.42 15.00
CA VAL A 103 32.87 0.04 14.54
C VAL A 103 31.52 -0.60 14.26
N HIS A 104 31.38 -1.18 13.07
CA HIS A 104 30.13 -1.73 12.56
C HIS A 104 30.19 -3.25 12.41
N VAL A 105 29.17 -3.95 12.88
CA VAL A 105 29.03 -5.41 12.69
C VAL A 105 27.65 -5.77 12.19
N LEU A 106 27.55 -6.88 11.46
CA LEU A 106 26.25 -7.46 11.07
C LEU A 106 25.60 -8.06 12.33
N ARG A 107 24.40 -7.58 12.68
CA ARG A 107 23.76 -7.97 13.95
C ARG A 107 23.51 -9.47 14.00
N GLY A 108 23.93 -10.12 15.08
CA GLY A 108 23.76 -11.56 15.26
C GLY A 108 24.71 -12.42 14.41
N GLY A 109 25.67 -11.83 13.70
CA GLY A 109 26.74 -12.56 13.01
C GLY A 109 26.34 -13.28 11.71
N SER A 110 25.13 -13.08 11.20
CA SER A 110 24.66 -13.63 9.92
C SER A 110 23.47 -12.81 9.38
N MET A 111 23.12 -12.97 8.11
CA MET A 111 21.97 -12.23 7.57
C MET A 111 20.66 -12.72 8.18
N SER A 112 20.49 -14.03 8.35
CA SER A 112 19.28 -14.60 8.96
C SER A 112 19.07 -14.13 10.39
N ALA A 113 20.13 -14.06 11.20
CA ALA A 113 20.06 -13.53 12.55
C ALA A 113 19.72 -12.03 12.57
N ALA A 114 20.39 -11.22 11.72
CA ALA A 114 20.12 -9.79 11.59
C ALA A 114 18.66 -9.54 11.22
N VAL A 115 18.18 -10.19 10.15
CA VAL A 115 16.79 -10.09 9.68
C VAL A 115 15.79 -10.62 10.72
N GLY A 116 16.16 -11.67 11.47
CA GLY A 116 15.37 -12.17 12.60
C GLY A 116 15.13 -11.09 13.66
N LEU A 117 16.20 -10.42 14.09
CA LEU A 117 16.13 -9.31 15.07
C LEU A 117 15.35 -8.12 14.52
N VAL A 118 15.59 -7.74 13.25
CA VAL A 118 14.83 -6.69 12.57
C VAL A 118 13.35 -7.03 12.51
N SER A 119 12.99 -8.29 12.24
CA SER A 119 11.59 -8.72 12.15
C SER A 119 10.87 -8.59 13.50
N VAL A 120 11.53 -8.94 14.60
CA VAL A 120 10.97 -8.80 15.95
C VAL A 120 10.75 -7.31 16.28
N GLN A 121 11.76 -6.47 16.05
CA GLN A 121 11.66 -5.04 16.30
C GLN A 121 10.60 -4.38 15.42
N ALA A 122 10.61 -4.67 14.11
CA ALA A 122 9.62 -4.15 13.16
C ALA A 122 8.19 -4.52 13.55
N ARG A 123 7.95 -5.77 13.95
CA ARG A 123 6.63 -6.22 14.40
C ARG A 123 6.18 -5.46 15.63
N ALA A 124 7.03 -5.35 16.66
CA ALA A 124 6.71 -4.65 17.90
C ALA A 124 6.45 -3.14 17.67
N THR A 125 7.29 -2.48 16.86
CA THR A 125 7.12 -1.07 16.50
C THR A 125 5.83 -0.86 15.70
N LEU A 126 5.56 -1.71 14.71
CA LEU A 126 4.34 -1.61 13.90
C LEU A 126 3.09 -1.85 14.73
N GLU A 127 3.11 -2.83 15.64
CA GLU A 127 2.01 -3.12 16.57
C GLU A 127 1.66 -1.89 17.42
N LEU A 128 2.66 -1.17 17.93
CA LEU A 128 2.46 0.10 18.62
C LEU A 128 1.84 1.18 17.72
N ARG A 129 2.43 1.43 16.54
CA ARG A 129 1.94 2.48 15.61
C ARG A 129 0.51 2.19 15.15
N VAL A 130 0.21 0.94 14.81
CA VAL A 130 -1.09 0.53 14.31
C VAL A 130 -2.15 0.51 15.41
N SER A 131 -1.77 0.28 16.67
CA SER A 131 -2.67 0.47 17.82
C SER A 131 -3.07 1.94 18.00
N GLU A 132 -2.15 2.89 17.77
CA GLU A 132 -2.49 4.32 17.78
C GLU A 132 -3.46 4.66 16.64
N LEU A 133 -3.21 4.12 15.44
CA LEU A 133 -4.11 4.27 14.29
C LEU A 133 -5.50 3.68 14.58
N ALA A 134 -5.57 2.50 15.20
CA ALA A 134 -6.81 1.84 15.55
C ALA A 134 -7.69 2.70 16.46
N GLY A 135 -7.08 3.48 17.35
CA GLY A 135 -7.79 4.44 18.21
C GLY A 135 -8.46 5.60 17.47
N LEU A 136 -8.07 5.88 16.21
CA LEU A 136 -8.70 6.90 15.38
C LEU A 136 -9.98 6.41 14.68
N VAL A 137 -10.15 5.08 14.56
CA VAL A 137 -11.20 4.48 13.73
C VAL A 137 -12.51 4.40 14.50
N GLN A 138 -13.54 5.09 14.01
CA GLN A 138 -14.89 4.93 14.52
C GLN A 138 -15.44 3.55 14.10
N PRO A 139 -15.93 2.72 15.05
CA PRO A 139 -16.59 1.47 14.71
C PRO A 139 -17.82 1.70 13.82
N SER A 140 -18.05 0.81 12.86
CA SER A 140 -19.22 0.86 11.99
C SER A 140 -19.64 -0.54 11.57
N ASP A 141 -20.89 -0.89 11.85
CA ASP A 141 -21.47 -2.19 11.51
C ASP A 141 -21.82 -2.28 10.02
N THR A 142 -21.95 -1.14 9.33
CA THR A 142 -22.37 -1.07 7.92
C THR A 142 -21.21 -0.92 6.96
N ARG A 143 -20.04 -0.43 7.42
CA ARG A 143 -18.87 -0.15 6.56
C ARG A 143 -18.48 -1.33 5.68
N MET A 144 -18.58 -2.56 6.20
CA MET A 144 -18.17 -3.80 5.51
C MET A 144 -19.33 -4.52 4.79
N GLY A 145 -20.52 -3.91 4.69
CA GLY A 145 -21.71 -4.55 4.13
C GLY A 145 -21.63 -4.88 2.63
N VAL A 146 -20.75 -4.21 1.89
CA VAL A 146 -20.45 -4.51 0.49
C VAL A 146 -19.07 -5.17 0.39
N GLN A 147 -18.96 -6.29 -0.33
CA GLN A 147 -17.68 -6.95 -0.57
C GLN A 147 -16.74 -6.04 -1.39
N ALA A 148 -15.49 -5.94 -0.96
CA ALA A 148 -14.47 -5.20 -1.68
C ALA A 148 -14.08 -5.92 -2.98
N GLU A 149 -13.51 -5.17 -3.92
CA GLU A 149 -12.95 -5.76 -5.14
C GLU A 149 -11.65 -6.51 -4.81
N GLU A 150 -11.51 -7.73 -5.31
CA GLU A 150 -10.25 -8.48 -5.23
C GLU A 150 -9.25 -7.88 -6.20
N GLU A 151 -8.41 -6.96 -5.70
CA GLU A 151 -7.26 -6.42 -6.43
C GLU A 151 -5.96 -6.84 -5.74
N GLU A 152 -5.00 -7.35 -6.53
CA GLU A 152 -3.64 -7.58 -6.06
C GLU A 152 -2.92 -6.24 -5.88
N VAL A 153 -2.83 -5.78 -4.63
CA VAL A 153 -2.04 -4.61 -4.25
C VAL A 153 -0.80 -5.10 -3.51
N SER A 154 0.39 -4.83 -4.06
CA SER A 154 1.65 -5.12 -3.38
C SER A 154 1.72 -4.35 -2.06
N PHE A 155 1.95 -5.08 -0.96
CA PHE A 155 2.05 -4.47 0.35
C PHE A 155 3.31 -3.59 0.46
N ALA A 156 3.16 -2.37 0.99
CA ALA A 156 4.27 -1.51 1.30
C ALA A 156 3.93 -0.56 2.46
N ILE A 157 4.78 -0.50 3.47
CA ILE A 157 4.58 0.33 4.66
C ILE A 157 5.93 0.78 5.24
N SER A 158 6.01 1.98 5.80
CA SER A 158 7.14 2.35 6.66
C SER A 158 6.83 2.00 8.12
N ILE A 159 7.85 1.65 8.87
CA ILE A 159 7.79 1.27 10.27
C ILE A 159 8.88 2.06 10.97
N ALA A 160 8.49 3.10 11.69
CA ALA A 160 9.41 3.91 12.49
C ALA A 160 9.00 3.93 13.95
N GLU A 161 10.00 3.92 14.84
CA GLU A 161 9.79 4.26 16.24
C GLU A 161 9.34 5.72 16.36
N PRO A 162 8.43 6.03 17.31
CA PRO A 162 8.00 7.41 17.55
C PRO A 162 9.22 8.29 17.86
N GLY A 163 9.39 9.34 17.06
CA GLY A 163 10.46 10.32 17.21
C GLY A 163 10.12 11.47 18.15
N ALA A 164 11.06 12.41 18.26
CA ALA A 164 10.80 13.69 18.92
C ALA A 164 9.67 14.44 18.18
N ARG A 165 8.75 15.06 18.95
CA ARG A 165 7.68 15.86 18.37
C ARG A 165 8.27 17.07 17.66
N ARG A 166 7.76 17.34 16.45
CA ARG A 166 8.08 18.55 15.71
C ARG A 166 7.13 19.66 16.13
N GLU A 167 7.64 20.89 16.18
CA GLU A 167 6.81 22.05 16.45
C GLU A 167 5.70 22.17 15.39
N GLY A 168 4.46 22.42 15.82
CA GLY A 168 3.31 22.53 14.91
C GLY A 168 2.70 21.20 14.43
N HIS A 169 3.26 20.04 14.82
CA HIS A 169 2.73 18.71 14.48
C HIS A 169 2.11 18.01 15.68
N ASP A 170 0.93 17.40 15.48
CA ASP A 170 0.25 16.58 16.48
C ASP A 170 0.65 15.09 16.39
N ALA A 171 0.03 14.26 17.22
CA ALA A 171 0.31 12.83 17.25
C ALA A 171 -0.11 12.09 15.96
N ILE A 172 -1.14 12.57 15.25
CA ILE A 172 -1.61 11.98 14.00
C ILE A 172 -0.65 12.33 12.87
N ASP A 173 -0.14 13.57 12.85
CA ASP A 173 0.91 13.98 11.91
C ASP A 173 2.15 13.08 12.03
N ALA A 174 2.59 12.80 13.26
CA ALA A 174 3.70 11.90 13.54
C ALA A 174 3.40 10.47 13.07
N LEU A 175 2.22 9.93 13.41
CA LEU A 175 1.80 8.59 13.01
C LEU A 175 1.77 8.40 11.49
N VAL A 176 1.22 9.38 10.76
CA VAL A 176 1.16 9.37 9.29
C VAL A 176 2.57 9.36 8.67
N ALA A 177 3.51 10.11 9.27
CA ALA A 177 4.90 10.13 8.86
C ALA A 177 5.62 8.81 9.18
N ASP A 178 5.43 8.26 10.37
CA ASP A 178 6.04 7.01 10.84
C ASP A 178 5.61 5.80 9.99
N LEU A 179 4.37 5.81 9.51
CA LEU A 179 3.82 4.81 8.59
C LEU A 179 4.18 5.07 7.11
N GLY A 180 4.86 6.19 6.82
CA GLY A 180 5.34 6.55 5.48
C GLY A 180 4.25 7.01 4.51
N LEU A 181 3.08 7.38 5.02
CA LEU A 181 1.91 7.70 4.20
C LEU A 181 2.03 9.07 3.51
N ASN A 182 2.91 9.95 3.99
CA ASN A 182 3.24 11.22 3.35
C ASN A 182 4.01 11.06 2.02
N GLY A 183 4.71 9.94 1.85
CA GLY A 183 5.63 9.73 0.74
C GLY A 183 6.93 10.53 0.89
N GLU A 184 7.83 10.41 -0.08
CA GLU A 184 9.22 10.93 0.02
C GLU A 184 9.36 12.44 -0.24
N ARG A 185 8.31 13.11 -0.75
CA ARG A 185 8.36 14.52 -1.19
C ARG A 185 7.24 15.37 -0.61
N SER A 186 6.70 15.01 0.55
CA SER A 186 5.73 15.87 1.24
C SER A 186 6.40 17.15 1.72
N ARG A 187 5.68 18.27 1.70
CA ARG A 187 6.11 19.49 2.39
C ARG A 187 5.88 19.31 3.90
N ASP A 188 6.61 20.05 4.72
CA ASP A 188 6.46 19.94 6.18
C ASP A 188 5.08 20.41 6.66
N ASP A 189 4.41 21.31 5.93
CA ASP A 189 3.06 21.81 6.23
C ASP A 189 1.92 20.99 5.57
N ASP A 190 2.26 19.91 4.88
CA ASP A 190 1.31 19.10 4.10
C ASP A 190 0.43 18.22 4.99
N ARG A 191 -0.86 18.59 5.14
CA ARG A 191 -1.83 17.89 5.99
C ARG A 191 -2.80 16.98 5.26
N LEU A 192 -2.71 16.88 3.92
CA LEU A 192 -3.70 16.14 3.13
C LEU A 192 -3.83 14.68 3.57
N VAL A 193 -2.71 14.00 3.82
CA VAL A 193 -2.73 12.57 4.16
C VAL A 193 -3.36 12.33 5.54
N ARG A 194 -3.07 13.20 6.51
CA ARG A 194 -3.72 13.20 7.83
C ARG A 194 -5.21 13.42 7.69
N GLU A 195 -5.63 14.42 6.92
CA GLU A 195 -7.03 14.76 6.72
C GLU A 195 -7.81 13.62 6.04
N LEU A 196 -7.23 13.02 4.99
CA LEU A 196 -7.81 11.84 4.34
C LEU A 196 -7.94 10.66 5.30
N LEU A 197 -6.93 10.41 6.13
CA LEU A 197 -6.97 9.32 7.11
C LEU A 197 -8.09 9.54 8.12
N CYS A 198 -8.18 10.74 8.71
CA CYS A 198 -9.22 11.09 9.68
C CYS A 198 -10.63 11.02 9.07
N GLU A 199 -10.77 11.46 7.82
CA GLU A 199 -12.03 11.38 7.08
C GLU A 199 -12.47 9.94 6.90
N LEU A 200 -11.59 9.09 6.35
CA LEU A 200 -11.90 7.67 6.13
C LEU A 200 -12.11 6.91 7.45
N ALA A 201 -11.45 7.34 8.53
CA ALA A 201 -11.60 6.79 9.87
C ALA A 201 -12.94 7.10 10.53
N SER A 202 -13.54 8.24 10.18
CA SER A 202 -14.84 8.66 10.70
C SER A 202 -16.00 8.30 9.77
N ASN A 203 -15.73 7.96 8.50
CA ASN A 203 -16.77 7.68 7.53
C ASN A 203 -17.18 6.19 7.51
N GLU A 204 -18.48 5.94 7.44
CA GLU A 204 -19.03 4.60 7.26
C GLU A 204 -19.13 4.23 5.77
N ARG A 205 -19.38 5.24 4.91
CA ARG A 205 -19.68 5.03 3.50
C ARG A 205 -18.42 5.20 2.65
N PRO A 206 -18.24 4.38 1.60
CA PRO A 206 -17.15 4.56 0.66
C PRO A 206 -17.21 5.94 -0.02
N MET A 207 -16.08 6.63 -0.12
CA MET A 207 -15.97 7.92 -0.80
C MET A 207 -15.19 7.81 -2.10
N THR A 208 -15.65 8.47 -3.16
CA THR A 208 -14.88 8.54 -4.41
C THR A 208 -13.63 9.41 -4.24
N ILE A 209 -12.59 9.15 -5.02
CA ILE A 209 -11.39 10.02 -5.06
C ILE A 209 -11.76 11.46 -5.41
N LEU A 210 -12.75 11.66 -6.28
CA LEU A 210 -13.21 13.00 -6.65
C LEU A 210 -13.83 13.72 -5.44
N ALA A 211 -14.73 13.05 -4.71
CA ALA A 211 -15.34 13.62 -3.51
C ALA A 211 -14.31 13.95 -2.42
N LEU A 212 -13.30 13.09 -2.24
CA LEU A 212 -12.19 13.36 -1.31
C LEU A 212 -11.36 14.56 -1.78
N ALA A 213 -11.02 14.64 -3.07
CA ALA A 213 -10.25 15.73 -3.63
C ALA A 213 -10.98 17.09 -3.50
N GLU A 214 -12.28 17.12 -3.81
CA GLU A 214 -13.12 18.31 -3.67
C GLU A 214 -13.22 18.76 -2.21
N ARG A 215 -13.43 17.82 -1.28
CA ARG A 215 -13.57 18.12 0.16
C ARG A 215 -12.33 18.80 0.74
N PHE A 216 -11.14 18.38 0.32
CA PHE A 216 -9.88 18.93 0.81
C PHE A 216 -9.29 19.99 -0.11
N SER A 217 -10.04 20.47 -1.10
CA SER A 217 -9.58 21.49 -2.06
C SER A 217 -8.27 21.12 -2.76
N GLU A 218 -8.13 19.84 -3.12
CA GLU A 218 -6.91 19.25 -3.61
C GLU A 218 -7.06 18.66 -5.01
N SER A 219 -5.95 18.48 -5.72
CA SER A 219 -6.01 17.86 -7.04
C SER A 219 -6.35 16.36 -6.93
N ARG A 220 -7.18 15.86 -7.86
CA ARG A 220 -7.55 14.44 -7.95
C ARG A 220 -6.32 13.52 -7.96
N SER A 221 -5.26 13.89 -8.67
CA SER A 221 -4.03 13.09 -8.79
C SER A 221 -3.25 13.01 -7.47
N ARG A 222 -3.32 14.05 -6.64
CA ARG A 222 -2.66 14.09 -5.33
C ARG A 222 -3.43 13.28 -4.30
N ALA A 223 -4.76 13.44 -4.23
CA ALA A 223 -5.63 12.59 -3.40
C ALA A 223 -5.49 11.10 -3.79
N GLN A 224 -5.49 10.79 -5.09
CA GLN A 224 -5.28 9.42 -5.58
C GLN A 224 -3.94 8.85 -5.13
N ARG A 225 -2.84 9.60 -5.24
CA ARG A 225 -1.51 9.14 -4.80
C ARG A 225 -1.44 8.91 -3.28
N ALA A 226 -2.13 9.72 -2.49
CA ALA A 226 -2.21 9.54 -1.04
C ALA A 226 -3.01 8.28 -0.68
N VAL A 227 -4.18 8.10 -1.28
CA VAL A 227 -5.00 6.90 -1.10
C VAL A 227 -4.26 5.64 -1.53
N GLU A 228 -3.54 5.67 -2.66
CA GLU A 228 -2.81 4.48 -3.13
C GLU A 228 -1.73 4.04 -2.14
N ARG A 229 -1.08 4.97 -1.42
CA ARG A 229 -0.15 4.61 -0.35
C ARG A 229 -0.86 3.98 0.84
N MET A 230 -2.03 4.47 1.21
CA MET A 230 -2.86 3.84 2.25
C MET A 230 -3.32 2.43 1.82
N ARG A 231 -3.60 2.23 0.52
CA ARG A 231 -3.94 0.92 -0.05
C ARG A 231 -2.76 -0.03 0.00
N SER A 232 -1.57 0.40 -0.42
CA SER A 232 -0.34 -0.41 -0.28
C SER A 232 -0.03 -0.74 1.18
N ALA A 233 -0.34 0.15 2.12
CA ALA A 233 -0.21 -0.10 3.56
C ALA A 233 -1.33 -0.98 4.13
N ALA A 234 -2.27 -1.47 3.29
CA ALA A 234 -3.43 -2.27 3.66
C ALA A 234 -4.43 -1.60 4.63
N LEU A 235 -4.41 -0.26 4.71
CA LEU A 235 -5.31 0.53 5.57
C LEU A 235 -6.69 0.72 4.93
N VAL A 236 -6.72 0.92 3.62
CA VAL A 236 -7.94 1.23 2.86
C VAL A 236 -8.08 0.28 1.68
N GLU A 237 -9.30 0.09 1.23
CA GLU A 237 -9.63 -0.76 0.09
C GLU A 237 -10.62 -0.09 -0.84
N ARG A 238 -10.66 -0.58 -2.08
CA ARG A 238 -11.56 -0.11 -3.11
C ARG A 238 -12.82 -0.97 -3.10
N VAL A 239 -13.98 -0.31 -3.14
CA VAL A 239 -15.27 -0.98 -2.99
C VAL A 239 -16.26 -0.50 -4.04
N PRO A 240 -17.01 -1.41 -4.67
CA PRO A 240 -18.10 -1.04 -5.55
C PRO A 240 -19.16 -0.21 -4.79
N MET A 241 -19.54 0.94 -5.34
CA MET A 241 -20.63 1.75 -4.80
C MET A 241 -21.97 1.28 -5.36
N VAL A 242 -22.48 0.16 -4.85
CA VAL A 242 -23.70 -0.49 -5.36
C VAL A 242 -24.90 0.45 -5.37
N ASP A 243 -25.06 1.29 -4.34
CA ASP A 243 -26.17 2.26 -4.25
C ASP A 243 -26.17 3.29 -5.39
N ARG A 244 -25.02 3.50 -6.05
CA ARG A 244 -24.90 4.42 -7.18
C ARG A 244 -25.25 3.78 -8.53
N ILE A 245 -25.35 2.46 -8.62
CA ILE A 245 -25.68 1.77 -9.88
C ILE A 245 -27.02 2.28 -10.41
N SER A 246 -28.04 2.38 -9.58
CA SER A 246 -29.37 2.84 -9.98
C SER A 246 -29.35 4.27 -10.52
N GLN A 247 -28.55 5.15 -9.93
CA GLN A 247 -28.38 6.52 -10.40
C GLN A 247 -27.72 6.56 -11.78
N ASP A 248 -26.64 5.81 -11.96
CA ASP A 248 -25.89 5.80 -13.22
C ASP A 248 -26.64 5.07 -14.34
N VAL A 249 -27.38 4.00 -14.00
CA VAL A 249 -28.31 3.31 -14.92
C VAL A 249 -29.44 4.25 -15.32
N TYR A 250 -30.06 4.99 -14.40
CA TYR A 250 -31.08 5.98 -14.73
C TYR A 250 -30.55 7.03 -15.72
N ALA A 251 -29.41 7.66 -15.41
CA ALA A 251 -28.81 8.68 -16.27
C ALA A 251 -28.41 8.12 -17.64
N GLY A 252 -27.83 6.91 -17.67
CA GLY A 252 -27.48 6.20 -18.90
C GLY A 252 -28.71 5.85 -19.73
N LEU A 253 -29.72 5.25 -19.12
CA LEU A 253 -30.95 4.81 -19.76
C LEU A 253 -31.69 6.00 -20.40
N MET A 254 -31.89 7.09 -19.66
CA MET A 254 -32.59 8.27 -20.18
C MET A 254 -31.84 8.89 -21.36
N ARG A 255 -30.52 9.03 -21.27
CA ARG A 255 -29.67 9.57 -22.34
C ARG A 255 -29.68 8.68 -23.60
N GLN A 256 -29.58 7.36 -23.42
CA GLN A 256 -29.58 6.43 -24.56
C GLN A 256 -30.96 6.31 -25.18
N HIS A 257 -32.04 6.33 -24.38
CA HIS A 257 -33.41 6.36 -24.87
C HIS A 257 -33.64 7.56 -25.78
N SER A 258 -33.29 8.77 -25.32
CA SER A 258 -33.47 10.00 -26.11
C SER A 258 -32.59 10.05 -27.37
N GLY A 259 -31.38 9.47 -27.31
CA GLY A 259 -30.42 9.56 -28.41
C GLY A 259 -30.51 8.44 -29.45
N ARG A 260 -30.98 7.24 -29.06
CA ARG A 260 -30.89 6.01 -29.89
C ARG A 260 -32.18 5.20 -29.95
N GLY A 261 -33.16 5.49 -29.10
CA GLY A 261 -34.48 4.84 -29.13
C GLY A 261 -34.55 3.44 -28.52
N GLU A 262 -35.75 2.88 -28.53
CA GLU A 262 -36.14 1.65 -27.82
C GLU A 262 -35.45 0.39 -28.37
N GLU A 263 -35.38 0.25 -29.70
CA GLU A 263 -34.79 -0.91 -30.37
C GLU A 263 -33.30 -1.06 -30.02
N TRP A 264 -32.59 0.07 -29.96
CA TRP A 264 -31.19 0.08 -29.56
C TRP A 264 -31.03 -0.36 -28.09
N LEU A 265 -31.90 0.10 -27.19
CA LEU A 265 -31.87 -0.28 -25.77
C LEU A 265 -32.11 -1.78 -25.56
N MET A 266 -33.07 -2.36 -26.29
CA MET A 266 -33.39 -3.78 -26.22
C MET A 266 -32.27 -4.66 -26.79
N SER A 267 -31.54 -4.17 -27.79
CA SER A 267 -30.41 -4.89 -28.40
C SER A 267 -29.07 -4.52 -27.75
N ARG A 268 -28.38 -3.50 -28.25
CA ARG A 268 -27.04 -3.09 -27.85
C ARG A 268 -26.98 -2.45 -26.46
N GLY A 269 -28.06 -1.83 -26.01
CA GLY A 269 -28.17 -1.20 -24.70
C GLY A 269 -28.35 -2.19 -23.54
N GLY A 270 -28.55 -3.48 -23.84
CA GLY A 270 -28.50 -4.56 -22.87
C GLY A 270 -29.80 -4.81 -22.09
N LEU A 271 -30.89 -4.06 -22.33
CA LEU A 271 -32.18 -4.33 -21.67
C LEU A 271 -32.73 -5.72 -22.03
N GLY A 272 -32.55 -6.18 -23.27
CA GLY A 272 -33.00 -7.52 -23.70
C GLY A 272 -32.25 -8.69 -23.06
N ARG A 273 -31.21 -8.42 -22.25
CA ARG A 273 -30.49 -9.44 -21.48
C ARG A 273 -31.08 -9.64 -20.07
N LEU A 274 -31.95 -8.74 -19.63
CA LEU A 274 -32.62 -8.82 -18.34
C LEU A 274 -33.91 -9.64 -18.50
N ASP A 275 -34.45 -10.08 -17.36
CA ASP A 275 -35.78 -10.68 -17.33
C ASP A 275 -36.81 -9.76 -18.00
N GLU A 276 -37.79 -10.38 -18.66
CA GLU A 276 -38.78 -9.67 -19.47
C GLU A 276 -39.59 -8.66 -18.64
N SER A 277 -39.85 -8.97 -17.36
CA SER A 277 -40.54 -8.09 -16.42
C SER A 277 -39.73 -6.83 -16.11
N VAL A 278 -38.42 -6.99 -15.85
CA VAL A 278 -37.48 -5.89 -15.53
C VAL A 278 -37.27 -5.01 -16.76
N SER A 279 -36.98 -5.62 -17.91
CA SER A 279 -36.73 -4.90 -19.17
C SER A 279 -37.95 -4.09 -19.61
N LYS A 280 -39.16 -4.66 -19.57
CA LYS A 280 -40.41 -3.94 -19.87
C LYS A 280 -40.66 -2.80 -18.89
N ALA A 281 -40.41 -3.00 -17.59
CA ALA A 281 -40.61 -1.95 -16.59
C ALA A 281 -39.67 -0.75 -16.82
N LEU A 282 -38.38 -1.00 -17.08
CA LEU A 282 -37.41 0.06 -17.41
C LEU A 282 -37.77 0.78 -18.70
N LEU A 283 -38.11 0.04 -19.76
CA LEU A 283 -38.44 0.64 -21.06
C LEU A 283 -39.72 1.46 -21.01
N ALA A 284 -40.79 0.94 -20.40
CA ALA A 284 -42.05 1.64 -20.25
C ALA A 284 -41.91 2.89 -19.39
N GLY A 285 -41.10 2.82 -18.33
CA GLY A 285 -40.78 3.97 -17.49
C GLY A 285 -40.01 5.06 -18.25
N ALA A 286 -38.99 4.66 -19.03
CA ALA A 286 -38.20 5.60 -19.84
C ALA A 286 -39.06 6.28 -20.91
N LYS A 287 -39.92 5.51 -21.60
CA LYS A 287 -40.87 6.02 -22.60
C LYS A 287 -41.84 7.05 -22.02
N LYS A 288 -42.36 6.80 -20.82
CA LYS A 288 -43.30 7.68 -20.13
C LYS A 288 -42.63 8.84 -19.39
N GLY A 289 -41.29 8.90 -19.35
CA GLY A 289 -40.54 9.87 -18.55
C GLY A 289 -40.82 9.76 -17.04
N SER A 290 -41.27 8.60 -16.57
CA SER A 290 -41.75 8.41 -15.20
C SER A 290 -40.72 7.78 -14.26
N LEU A 291 -39.55 7.40 -14.77
CA LEU A 291 -38.44 6.87 -13.97
C LEU A 291 -37.81 7.96 -13.10
N ASN A 292 -37.38 7.54 -11.93
CA ASN A 292 -36.44 8.25 -11.06
C ASN A 292 -35.47 7.21 -10.47
N ILE A 293 -34.50 7.66 -9.67
CA ILE A 293 -33.44 6.78 -9.13
C ILE A 293 -34.06 5.68 -8.26
N GLU A 294 -35.04 6.02 -7.44
CA GLU A 294 -35.71 5.09 -6.51
C GLU A 294 -36.50 4.01 -7.28
N LYS A 295 -37.20 4.38 -8.36
CA LYS A 295 -37.91 3.41 -9.22
C LYS A 295 -36.94 2.50 -9.95
N VAL A 296 -35.83 3.03 -10.46
CA VAL A 296 -34.81 2.19 -11.11
C VAL A 296 -34.22 1.21 -10.09
N GLN A 297 -33.95 1.65 -8.87
CA GLN A 297 -33.49 0.78 -7.79
C GLN A 297 -34.50 -0.33 -7.49
N ALA A 298 -35.79 0.00 -7.35
CA ALA A 298 -36.84 -0.98 -7.09
C ALA A 298 -36.99 -2.00 -8.25
N ILE A 299 -36.90 -1.54 -9.50
CA ILE A 299 -36.98 -2.40 -10.68
C ILE A 299 -35.75 -3.32 -10.80
N LEU A 300 -34.57 -2.84 -10.40
CA LEU A 300 -33.32 -3.61 -10.45
C LEU A 300 -33.10 -4.50 -9.22
N ALA A 301 -33.87 -4.35 -8.14
CA ALA A 301 -33.75 -5.15 -6.92
C ALA A 301 -33.66 -6.68 -7.15
N PRO A 302 -34.44 -7.31 -8.07
CA PRO A 302 -34.31 -8.74 -8.35
C PRO A 302 -33.09 -9.10 -9.22
N VAL A 303 -32.41 -8.13 -9.84
CA VAL A 303 -31.28 -8.37 -10.74
C VAL A 303 -29.99 -8.52 -9.92
N PRO A 304 -29.23 -9.62 -10.07
CA PRO A 304 -27.92 -9.75 -9.43
C PRO A 304 -26.99 -8.60 -9.76
N ILE A 305 -26.12 -8.18 -8.82
CA ILE A 305 -25.21 -7.03 -9.00
C ILE A 305 -24.37 -7.15 -10.27
N GLU A 306 -23.92 -8.36 -10.63
CA GLU A 306 -23.20 -8.58 -11.88
C GLU A 306 -24.03 -8.25 -13.12
N GLY A 307 -25.32 -8.62 -13.13
CA GLY A 307 -26.25 -8.26 -14.19
C GLY A 307 -26.48 -6.75 -14.28
N GLN A 308 -26.59 -6.07 -13.13
CA GLN A 308 -26.70 -4.61 -13.09
C GLN A 308 -25.42 -3.93 -13.60
N ARG A 309 -24.24 -4.48 -13.27
CA ARG A 309 -22.94 -3.99 -13.76
C ARG A 309 -22.83 -4.12 -15.27
N ILE A 310 -23.26 -5.25 -15.83
CA ILE A 310 -23.30 -5.48 -17.28
C ILE A 310 -24.22 -4.46 -17.95
N LEU A 311 -25.42 -4.25 -17.40
CA LEU A 311 -26.37 -3.24 -17.91
C LEU A 311 -25.78 -1.83 -17.90
N LEU A 312 -25.14 -1.45 -16.79
CA LEU A 312 -24.48 -0.15 -16.68
C LEU A 312 -23.42 0.03 -17.77
N ASN A 313 -22.60 -0.99 -18.01
CA ASN A 313 -21.56 -0.98 -19.03
C ASN A 313 -22.15 -0.87 -20.45
N THR A 314 -23.26 -1.57 -20.77
CA THR A 314 -23.91 -1.48 -22.09
C THR A 314 -24.56 -0.13 -22.34
N LEU A 315 -25.00 0.58 -21.29
CA LEU A 315 -25.50 1.96 -21.37
C LEU A 315 -24.37 3.01 -21.50
N GLY A 316 -23.11 2.57 -21.47
CA GLY A 316 -21.92 3.41 -21.57
C GLY A 316 -21.45 3.99 -20.23
N GLY A 317 -21.95 3.46 -19.11
CA GLY A 317 -21.44 3.75 -17.78
C GLY A 317 -20.25 2.84 -17.40
N ARG A 318 -19.71 3.05 -16.19
CA ARG A 318 -18.73 2.16 -15.55
C ARG A 318 -19.08 2.05 -14.09
N MET A 319 -18.82 0.91 -13.48
CA MET A 319 -19.05 0.71 -12.04
C MET A 319 -18.37 1.83 -11.23
N PRO A 320 -19.10 2.60 -10.43
CA PRO A 320 -18.50 3.59 -9.54
C PRO A 320 -17.82 2.88 -8.39
N PHE A 321 -16.61 3.33 -8.06
CA PHE A 321 -15.84 2.81 -6.95
C PHE A 321 -15.53 3.90 -5.94
N GLY A 322 -15.69 3.53 -4.68
CA GLY A 322 -15.30 4.32 -3.53
C GLY A 322 -14.11 3.70 -2.81
N ILE A 323 -13.60 4.46 -1.86
CA ILE A 323 -12.52 4.07 -0.95
C ILE A 323 -13.10 4.08 0.45
N ARG A 324 -12.79 3.03 1.22
CA ARG A 324 -13.13 2.93 2.66
C ARG A 324 -11.96 2.34 3.43
N LEU A 325 -11.97 2.48 4.76
CA LEU A 325 -11.10 1.68 5.62
C LEU A 325 -11.36 0.18 5.44
N ALA A 326 -10.28 -0.60 5.47
CA ALA A 326 -10.31 -2.03 5.25
C ALA A 326 -10.62 -2.83 6.54
N GLY A 327 -11.70 -2.44 7.23
CA GLY A 327 -12.17 -3.08 8.47
C GLY A 327 -13.33 -2.30 9.13
N ALA A 328 -14.22 -3.00 9.82
CA ALA A 328 -15.37 -2.42 10.51
C ALA A 328 -14.97 -1.57 11.73
N ASN A 329 -13.79 -1.79 12.30
CA ASN A 329 -13.25 -1.05 13.44
C ASN A 329 -11.72 -1.02 13.38
N GLY A 330 -11.11 -0.27 14.30
CA GLY A 330 -9.66 -0.12 14.37
C GLY A 330 -8.91 -1.44 14.55
N ALA A 331 -9.45 -2.38 15.33
CA ALA A 331 -8.82 -3.68 15.56
C ALA A 331 -8.74 -4.53 14.27
N GLN A 332 -9.79 -4.53 13.45
CA GLN A 332 -9.79 -5.24 12.16
C GLN A 332 -8.83 -4.62 11.15
N VAL A 333 -8.77 -3.28 11.08
CA VAL A 333 -7.78 -2.59 10.24
C VAL A 333 -6.37 -2.94 10.72
N ALA A 334 -6.15 -2.93 12.03
CA ALA A 334 -4.87 -3.26 12.61
C ALA A 334 -4.41 -4.68 12.30
N GLU A 335 -5.30 -5.65 12.50
CA GLU A 335 -5.05 -7.06 12.21
C GLU A 335 -4.70 -7.26 10.74
N ARG A 336 -5.40 -6.57 9.82
CA ARG A 336 -5.12 -6.65 8.39
C ARG A 336 -3.71 -6.16 8.06
N VAL A 337 -3.31 -5.00 8.58
CA VAL A 337 -1.95 -4.46 8.38
C VAL A 337 -0.90 -5.41 8.94
N MET A 338 -1.09 -5.89 10.17
CA MET A 338 -0.16 -6.82 10.83
C MET A 338 -0.03 -8.13 10.06
N ARG A 339 -1.14 -8.68 9.53
CA ARG A 339 -1.12 -9.91 8.73
C ARG A 339 -0.29 -9.77 7.46
N GLN A 340 -0.35 -8.62 6.79
CA GLN A 340 0.45 -8.34 5.59
C GLN A 340 1.93 -8.12 5.92
N ALA A 341 2.21 -7.42 7.02
CA ALA A 341 3.57 -7.25 7.52
C ALA A 341 4.20 -8.59 7.91
N ASP A 342 3.50 -9.43 8.67
CA ASP A 342 3.97 -10.76 9.07
C ASP A 342 4.24 -11.66 7.86
N ARG A 343 3.39 -11.61 6.83
CA ARG A 343 3.62 -12.32 5.56
C ARG A 343 4.93 -11.88 4.91
N THR A 344 5.15 -10.57 4.81
CA THR A 344 6.35 -10.01 4.17
C THR A 344 7.62 -10.29 5.00
N LEU A 345 7.57 -10.14 6.32
CA LEU A 345 8.67 -10.47 7.23
C LEU A 345 9.02 -11.96 7.24
N ARG A 346 8.04 -12.87 7.12
CA ARG A 346 8.30 -14.31 6.94
C ARG A 346 9.08 -14.59 5.65
N ARG A 347 8.71 -13.95 4.54
CA ARG A 347 9.45 -14.07 3.28
C ARG A 347 10.87 -13.53 3.42
N LEU A 348 11.03 -12.38 4.09
CA LEU A 348 12.32 -11.78 4.38
C LEU A 348 13.25 -12.74 5.13
N ARG A 349 12.76 -13.35 6.22
CA ARG A 349 13.50 -14.38 6.98
C ARG A 349 13.87 -15.59 6.13
N THR A 350 12.95 -16.06 5.29
CA THR A 350 13.17 -17.21 4.41
C THR A 350 14.29 -16.94 3.41
N VAL A 351 14.31 -15.76 2.79
CA VAL A 351 15.35 -15.39 1.82
C VAL A 351 16.69 -15.12 2.52
N ALA A 352 16.68 -14.54 3.72
CA ALA A 352 17.89 -14.35 4.53
C ALA A 352 18.55 -15.68 4.92
N GLN A 353 17.76 -16.69 5.31
CA GLN A 353 18.28 -18.03 5.58
C GLN A 353 18.91 -18.65 4.32
N ARG A 354 18.26 -18.53 3.17
CA ARG A 354 18.81 -19.02 1.89
C ARG A 354 20.12 -18.31 1.51
N LEU A 355 20.26 -17.03 1.83
CA LEU A 355 21.50 -16.29 1.59
C LEU A 355 22.63 -16.85 2.43
N ASP A 356 22.41 -17.08 3.73
CA ASP A 356 23.44 -17.66 4.59
C ASP A 356 23.81 -19.08 4.12
N GLU A 357 22.83 -19.90 3.71
CA GLU A 357 23.07 -21.24 3.13
C GLU A 357 23.90 -21.16 1.84
N ALA A 358 23.64 -20.18 0.98
CA ALA A 358 24.38 -19.97 -0.27
C ALA A 358 25.81 -19.44 -0.06
N LEU A 359 26.11 -18.85 1.09
CA LEU A 359 27.46 -18.38 1.44
C LEU A 359 28.29 -19.45 2.17
N ALA A 360 27.63 -20.45 2.76
CA ALA A 360 28.26 -21.54 3.49
C ALA A 360 28.63 -22.76 2.61
N GLY A 361 27.97 -22.88 1.45
CA GLY A 361 28.29 -23.87 0.41
C GLY A 361 29.12 -23.28 -0.71
#